data_AF-A0A3R7W1P4-F1
#
_entry.id   AF-A0A3R7W1P4-F1
#
_cell.length_a   1.000
_cell.length_b   1.000
_cell.length_c   1.000
_cell.angle_alpha   90.00
_cell.angle_beta   90.00
_cell.angle_gamma   90.00
#
_symmetry.space_group_name_H-M   'P 1'
#
loop_
_entity.id
_entity.type
_entity.pdbx_description
1 polymer ?
#
loop_
_entity_poly.entity_id
_entity_poly.type
_entity_poly.pdbx_seq_one_letter_code
_entity_poly.pdbx_strand_id
1 'polypeptide(L)'
;MFKLHERLDEDCLLVGQFELCLLLISRDANYPWLILVPKREDITEVYQLNDADRQQLLHESCVLSEAMNELFAPDKLNIAALGNVVPQLHIHHIARYESDPAWPKPIWGVVAADEYDPDMLSARCENLRQRLKGRGLR
;
A
#
# COMPACT_ATOMS: atom_id res chain seq x y z
N MET A 1 -10.09 -19.99 3.78
CA MET A 1 -10.44 -18.66 4.32
C MET A 1 -9.25 -17.72 4.11
N PHE A 2 -9.47 -16.50 3.60
CA PHE A 2 -8.40 -15.50 3.46
C PHE A 2 -7.70 -15.24 4.80
N LYS A 3 -6.36 -15.17 4.78
CA LYS A 3 -5.50 -14.79 5.91
C LYS A 3 -4.37 -13.91 5.39
N LEU A 4 -4.08 -12.81 6.08
CA LEU A 4 -2.92 -11.98 5.76
C LEU A 4 -1.63 -12.74 6.04
N HIS A 5 -0.67 -12.66 5.11
CA HIS A 5 0.63 -13.27 5.27
C HIS A 5 1.38 -12.69 6.47
N GLU A 6 2.02 -13.53 7.29
CA GLU A 6 2.65 -13.12 8.56
C GLU A 6 3.64 -11.96 8.41
N ARG A 7 4.50 -12.02 7.38
CA ARG A 7 5.44 -10.94 7.10
C ARG A 7 4.78 -9.59 6.75
N LEU A 8 3.63 -9.61 6.08
CA LEU A 8 2.88 -8.37 5.83
C LEU A 8 2.27 -7.83 7.13
N ASP A 9 1.85 -8.71 8.03
CA ASP A 9 1.31 -8.34 9.35
C ASP A 9 2.40 -7.76 10.26
N GLU A 10 3.61 -8.32 10.20
CA GLU A 10 4.79 -7.83 10.94
C GLU A 10 5.27 -6.47 10.40
N ASP A 11 5.48 -6.36 9.08
CA ASP A 11 6.11 -5.20 8.44
C ASP A 11 5.14 -4.01 8.25
N CYS A 12 3.83 -4.19 8.50
CA CYS A 12 2.82 -3.17 8.23
C CYS A 12 1.85 -2.93 9.40
N LEU A 13 1.02 -1.91 9.26
CA LEU A 13 -0.20 -1.68 10.05
C LEU A 13 -1.43 -1.66 9.16
N LEU A 14 -2.54 -2.19 9.66
CA LEU A 14 -3.84 -2.11 8.99
C LEU A 14 -4.41 -0.69 9.09
N VAL A 15 -4.64 -0.05 7.94
CA VAL A 15 -5.32 1.24 7.85
C VAL A 15 -6.83 1.03 7.80
N GLY A 16 -7.31 0.11 6.96
CA GLY A 16 -8.72 -0.19 6.78
C GLY A 16 -8.92 -1.21 5.67
N GLN A 17 -10.14 -1.33 5.17
CA GLN A 17 -10.44 -2.25 4.06
C GLN A 17 -11.35 -1.62 3.02
N PHE A 18 -11.02 -1.85 1.75
CA PHE A 18 -11.92 -1.65 0.63
C PHE A 18 -12.79 -2.90 0.43
N GLU A 19 -13.57 -2.92 -0.65
CA GLU A 19 -14.39 -4.06 -1.03
C GLU A 19 -13.52 -5.30 -1.25
N LEU A 20 -12.51 -5.19 -2.14
CA LEU A 20 -11.60 -6.27 -2.48
C LEU A 20 -10.37 -6.30 -1.56
N CYS A 21 -9.71 -5.16 -1.33
CA CYS A 21 -8.40 -5.16 -0.68
C CYS A 21 -8.45 -4.80 0.82
N LEU A 22 -7.53 -5.38 1.60
CA LEU A 22 -7.02 -4.70 2.79
C LEU A 22 -6.12 -3.54 2.35
N LEU A 23 -6.16 -2.43 3.08
CA LEU A 23 -5.22 -1.33 2.95
C LEU A 23 -4.26 -1.33 4.14
N LEU A 24 -2.99 -1.53 3.85
CA LEU A 24 -1.91 -1.52 4.83
C LEU A 24 -1.02 -0.29 4.62
N ILE A 25 -0.34 0.14 5.68
CA ILE A 25 0.79 1.07 5.63
C ILE A 25 2.05 0.36 6.08
N SER A 26 3.13 0.48 5.31
CA SER A 26 4.44 -0.03 5.70
C SER A 26 4.96 0.71 6.94
N ARG A 27 5.66 0.00 7.82
CA ARG A 27 6.36 0.58 8.98
C ARG A 27 7.67 1.27 8.61
N ASP A 28 8.08 1.29 7.34
CA ASP A 28 9.24 2.04 6.88
C ASP A 28 8.89 3.54 6.76
N ALA A 29 9.49 4.37 7.61
CA ALA A 29 9.25 5.81 7.68
C ALA A 29 9.97 6.62 6.59
N ASN A 30 10.85 6.01 5.80
CA ASN A 30 11.54 6.70 4.70
C ASN A 30 10.56 7.23 3.64
N TYR A 31 9.40 6.60 3.47
CA TYR A 31 8.44 6.93 2.42
C TYR A 31 6.99 6.77 2.89
N PRO A 32 6.04 7.62 2.45
CA PRO A 32 4.62 7.28 2.53
C PRO A 32 4.33 6.08 1.61
N TRP A 33 4.27 4.89 2.20
CA TRP A 33 4.20 3.62 1.48
C TRP A 33 2.99 2.79 1.92
N LEU A 34 1.99 2.71 1.04
CA LEU A 34 0.78 1.91 1.25
C LEU A 34 0.79 0.65 0.41
N ILE A 35 0.05 -0.36 0.86
CA ILE A 35 -0.02 -1.68 0.21
C ILE A 35 -1.47 -2.13 0.17
N LEU A 36 -1.96 -2.46 -1.03
CA LEU A 36 -3.24 -3.14 -1.23
C LEU A 36 -3.04 -4.65 -1.25
N VAL A 37 -3.83 -5.39 -0.47
CA VAL A 37 -3.80 -6.86 -0.44
C VAL A 37 -5.19 -7.39 -0.78
N PRO A 38 -5.45 -7.91 -1.99
CA PRO A 38 -6.73 -8.52 -2.34
C PRO A 38 -7.11 -9.64 -1.38
N LYS A 39 -8.33 -9.60 -0.85
CA LYS A 39 -8.88 -10.60 0.07
C LYS A 39 -9.34 -11.85 -0.70
N ARG A 40 -8.39 -12.52 -1.36
CA ARG A 40 -8.57 -13.77 -2.11
C ARG A 40 -7.48 -14.77 -1.71
N GLU A 41 -7.87 -16.04 -1.63
CA GLU A 41 -6.98 -17.13 -1.25
C GLU A 41 -6.12 -17.57 -2.43
N ASP A 42 -4.89 -17.98 -2.15
CA ASP A 42 -3.96 -18.60 -3.10
C ASP A 42 -3.72 -17.77 -4.39
N ILE A 43 -3.87 -16.44 -4.29
CA ILE A 43 -3.52 -15.51 -5.35
C ILE A 43 -2.12 -14.96 -5.11
N THR A 44 -1.24 -15.20 -6.08
CA THR A 44 0.12 -14.66 -6.13
C THR A 44 0.28 -13.59 -7.20
N GLU A 45 -0.58 -13.59 -8.22
CA GLU A 45 -0.45 -12.72 -9.39
C GLU A 45 -1.78 -12.08 -9.78
N VAL A 46 -1.74 -10.85 -10.31
CA VAL A 46 -2.95 -10.12 -10.75
C VAL A 46 -3.74 -10.88 -11.81
N TYR A 47 -3.07 -11.62 -12.71
CA TYR A 47 -3.77 -12.37 -13.76
C TYR A 47 -4.58 -13.56 -13.23
N GLN A 48 -4.34 -14.02 -12.00
CA GLN A 48 -5.07 -15.12 -11.37
C GLN A 48 -6.40 -14.65 -10.77
N LEU A 49 -6.58 -13.34 -10.57
CA LEU A 49 -7.87 -12.76 -10.21
C LEU A 49 -8.87 -12.93 -11.36
N ASN A 50 -10.15 -13.12 -11.02
CA ASN A 50 -11.22 -13.05 -12.01
C ASN A 50 -11.38 -11.61 -12.55
N ASP A 51 -12.14 -11.45 -13.63
CA ASP A 51 -12.29 -10.16 -14.31
C ASP A 51 -12.86 -9.05 -13.40
N ALA A 52 -13.85 -9.39 -12.58
CA ALA A 52 -14.46 -8.43 -11.66
C ALA A 52 -13.44 -7.96 -10.60
N ASP A 53 -12.67 -8.88 -10.03
CA ASP A 53 -11.63 -8.57 -9.04
C ASP A 53 -10.46 -7.79 -9.67
N ARG A 54 -10.09 -8.06 -10.93
CA ARG A 54 -9.07 -7.26 -11.63
C ARG A 54 -9.51 -5.82 -11.81
N GLN A 55 -10.76 -5.61 -12.25
CA GLN A 55 -11.33 -4.26 -12.41
C GLN A 55 -11.46 -3.55 -11.06
N GLN A 56 -11.91 -4.27 -10.03
CA GLN A 56 -12.03 -3.73 -8.68
C GLN A 56 -10.67 -3.37 -8.09
N LEU A 57 -9.64 -4.21 -8.28
CA LEU A 57 -8.28 -3.90 -7.84
C LEU A 57 -7.75 -2.62 -8.51
N LEU A 58 -7.94 -2.48 -9.83
CA LEU A 58 -7.54 -1.28 -10.54
C LEU A 58 -8.29 -0.05 -10.02
N HIS A 59 -9.59 -0.16 -9.79
CA HIS A 59 -10.39 0.93 -9.23
C HIS A 59 -9.88 1.36 -7.85
N GLU A 60 -9.67 0.41 -6.93
CA GLU A 60 -9.14 0.68 -5.59
C GLU A 60 -7.72 1.27 -5.63
N SER A 61 -6.86 0.77 -6.53
CA SER A 61 -5.52 1.30 -6.78
C SER A 61 -5.55 2.75 -7.25
N CYS A 62 -6.44 3.11 -8.17
CA CYS A 62 -6.63 4.48 -8.64
C CYS A 62 -7.14 5.40 -7.51
N VAL A 63 -8.17 4.99 -6.79
CA VAL A 63 -8.74 5.77 -5.66
C VAL A 63 -7.68 6.03 -4.60
N LEU A 64 -6.89 5.01 -4.26
CA LEU A 64 -5.78 5.15 -3.32
C LEU A 64 -4.72 6.12 -3.86
N SER A 65 -4.33 5.98 -5.12
CA SER A 65 -3.32 6.83 -5.75
C SER A 65 -3.72 8.30 -5.76
N GLU A 66 -4.98 8.61 -6.08
CA GLU A 66 -5.53 9.96 -6.02
C GLU A 66 -5.49 10.52 -4.59
N ALA A 67 -5.91 9.74 -3.60
CA ALA A 67 -5.86 10.17 -2.20
C ALA A 67 -4.42 10.39 -1.71
N MET A 68 -3.47 9.52 -2.11
CA MET A 68 -2.06 9.69 -1.79
C MET A 68 -1.48 10.95 -2.45
N ASN A 69 -1.85 11.23 -3.70
CA ASN A 69 -1.41 12.45 -4.38
C ASN A 69 -1.92 13.71 -3.67
N GLU A 70 -3.19 13.72 -3.26
CA GLU A 70 -3.80 14.84 -2.53
C GLU A 70 -3.20 15.04 -1.13
N LEU A 71 -2.87 13.96 -0.42
CA LEU A 71 -2.36 14.02 0.96
C LEU A 71 -0.87 14.29 1.04
N PHE A 72 -0.09 13.72 0.13
CA PHE A 72 1.36 13.70 0.22
C PHE A 72 2.05 14.59 -0.82
N ALA A 73 1.32 15.03 -1.85
CA ALA A 73 1.85 15.84 -2.96
C ALA A 73 3.22 15.35 -3.46
N PRO A 74 3.36 14.05 -3.81
CA PRO A 74 4.65 13.51 -4.25
C PRO A 74 5.04 14.05 -5.63
N ASP A 75 6.35 14.10 -5.88
CA ASP A 75 6.87 14.34 -7.23
C ASP A 75 6.49 13.20 -8.17
N LYS A 76 6.40 11.97 -7.64
CA LYS A 76 5.97 10.79 -8.40
C LYS A 76 5.33 9.71 -7.52
N LEU A 77 4.32 9.01 -8.05
CA LEU A 77 3.88 7.74 -7.48
C LEU A 77 4.59 6.55 -8.14
N ASN A 78 5.07 5.59 -7.34
CA ASN A 78 5.50 4.28 -7.80
C ASN A 78 4.47 3.23 -7.40
N ILE A 79 4.03 2.41 -8.37
CA ILE A 79 3.04 1.36 -8.17
C ILE A 79 3.62 0.06 -8.72
N ALA A 80 3.61 -1.01 -7.94
CA ALA A 80 4.19 -2.28 -8.36
C ALA A 80 3.57 -3.49 -7.64
N ALA A 81 3.38 -4.58 -8.39
CA ALA A 81 3.25 -5.93 -7.86
C ALA A 81 4.60 -6.63 -8.08
N LEU A 82 5.24 -7.09 -7.01
CA LEU A 82 6.52 -7.81 -7.07
C LEU A 82 6.37 -9.24 -6.55
N GLY A 83 6.35 -9.43 -5.23
CA GLY A 83 6.04 -10.72 -4.63
C GLY A 83 7.15 -11.78 -4.60
N ASN A 84 8.41 -11.43 -4.93
CA ASN A 84 9.52 -12.41 -4.95
C ASN A 84 9.79 -13.11 -3.60
N VAL A 85 9.49 -12.45 -2.47
CA VAL A 85 9.73 -12.96 -1.11
C VAL A 85 8.42 -13.36 -0.42
N VAL A 86 7.40 -12.52 -0.53
CA VAL A 86 6.06 -12.79 0.00
C VAL A 86 5.14 -13.16 -1.17
N PRO A 87 4.69 -14.42 -1.27
CA PRO A 87 3.96 -14.89 -2.45
C PRO A 87 2.52 -14.38 -2.51
N GLN A 88 1.91 -14.01 -1.38
CA GLN A 88 0.55 -13.47 -1.37
C GLN A 88 0.50 -12.16 -2.17
N LEU A 89 -0.41 -12.06 -3.14
CA LEU A 89 -0.54 -10.88 -3.99
C LEU A 89 -0.73 -9.61 -3.17
N HIS A 90 0.13 -8.63 -3.41
CA HIS A 90 0.06 -7.31 -2.81
C HIS A 90 0.61 -6.25 -3.77
N ILE A 91 -0.01 -5.07 -3.77
CA ILE A 91 0.30 -3.97 -4.68
C ILE A 91 0.82 -2.79 -3.87
N HIS A 92 2.09 -2.44 -4.07
CA HIS A 92 2.73 -1.30 -3.44
C HIS A 92 2.29 0.00 -4.11
N HIS A 93 2.04 1.03 -3.31
CA HIS A 93 1.79 2.41 -3.71
C HIS A 93 2.68 3.31 -2.87
N ILE A 94 3.63 3.99 -3.51
CA ILE A 94 4.68 4.73 -2.81
C ILE A 94 4.72 6.16 -3.33
N ALA A 95 4.59 7.13 -2.42
CA ALA A 95 4.85 8.54 -2.66
C ALA A 95 6.37 8.79 -2.69
N ARG A 96 6.89 9.25 -3.82
CA ARG A 96 8.32 9.51 -4.07
C ARG A 96 8.58 10.99 -4.20
N TYR A 97 9.78 11.39 -3.78
CA TYR A 97 10.26 12.77 -3.82
C TYR A 97 11.68 12.81 -4.37
N GLU A 98 12.05 13.87 -5.08
CA GLU A 98 13.44 14.04 -5.54
C GLU A 98 14.45 14.08 -4.38
N SER A 99 13.98 14.44 -3.18
CA SER A 99 14.75 14.45 -1.94
C SER A 99 14.73 13.13 -1.16
N ASP A 100 13.97 12.12 -1.59
CA ASP A 100 13.88 10.86 -0.86
C ASP A 100 15.18 10.03 -1.00
N PRO A 101 15.52 9.21 0.01
CA PRO A 101 16.84 8.59 0.10
C PRO A 101 17.16 7.57 -1.01
N ALA A 102 16.15 7.14 -1.78
CA ALA A 102 16.34 6.22 -2.90
C ALA A 102 16.24 6.89 -4.27
N TRP A 103 15.84 8.16 -4.38
CA TRP A 103 15.65 8.79 -5.68
C TRP A 103 16.95 8.85 -6.52
N PRO A 104 16.92 8.55 -7.84
CA PRO A 104 15.77 8.14 -8.68
C PRO A 104 15.61 6.61 -8.80
N LYS A 105 16.29 5.82 -7.96
CA LYS A 105 16.20 4.35 -7.96
C LYS A 105 14.86 3.87 -7.37
N PRO A 106 14.46 2.61 -7.63
CA PRO A 106 13.40 1.96 -6.86
C PRO A 106 13.75 1.91 -5.37
N ILE A 107 12.76 1.90 -4.47
CA ILE A 107 13.01 1.94 -3.01
C ILE A 107 13.54 0.61 -2.45
N TRP A 108 13.19 -0.52 -3.08
CA TRP A 108 13.36 -1.84 -2.49
C TRP A 108 14.84 -2.21 -2.33
N GLY A 109 15.28 -2.31 -1.07
CA GLY A 109 16.64 -2.73 -0.71
C GLY A 109 17.73 -1.67 -0.89
N VAL A 110 17.37 -0.39 -1.12
CA VAL A 110 18.35 0.69 -1.30
C VAL A 110 18.85 1.24 0.03
N VAL A 111 17.94 1.40 0.99
CA VAL A 111 18.24 1.84 2.37
C VAL A 111 17.56 0.92 3.37
N ALA A 112 18.05 0.91 4.60
CA ALA A 112 17.36 0.24 5.70
C ALA A 112 16.05 0.98 6.03
N ALA A 113 15.04 0.23 6.50
CA ALA A 113 13.78 0.82 6.93
C ALA A 113 14.03 1.77 8.11
N ASP A 114 13.40 2.95 8.06
CA ASP A 114 13.45 3.92 9.14
C ASP A 114 12.25 3.74 10.07
N GLU A 115 12.39 4.13 11.34
CA GLU A 115 11.35 3.98 12.34
C GLU A 115 10.41 5.19 12.35
N TYR A 116 9.10 4.93 12.37
CA TYR A 116 8.14 5.99 12.60
C TYR A 116 8.21 6.47 14.05
N ASP A 117 8.10 7.78 14.22
CA ASP A 117 7.53 8.31 15.46
C ASP A 117 6.09 7.74 15.63
N PRO A 118 5.77 7.09 16.77
CA PRO A 118 4.48 6.43 16.96
C PRO A 118 3.26 7.35 16.77
N ASP A 119 3.36 8.61 17.19
CA ASP A 119 2.27 9.57 17.05
C ASP A 119 2.11 10.00 15.59
N MET A 120 3.22 10.11 14.85
CA MET A 120 3.19 10.43 13.42
C MET A 120 2.54 9.30 12.60
N LEU A 121 2.86 8.04 12.88
CA LEU A 121 2.25 6.90 12.19
C LEU A 121 0.75 6.81 12.47
N SER A 122 0.35 7.00 13.73
CA SER A 122 -1.07 7.05 14.13
C SER A 122 -1.83 8.17 13.41
N ALA A 123 -1.28 9.39 13.42
CA ALA A 123 -1.87 10.54 12.73
C ALA A 123 -1.98 10.30 11.22
N ARG A 124 -0.97 9.67 10.61
CA ARG A 124 -0.98 9.33 9.18
C ARG A 124 -2.08 8.32 8.84
N CYS A 125 -2.23 7.26 9.63
CA CYS A 125 -3.32 6.31 9.49
C CYS A 125 -4.68 6.99 9.59
N GLU A 126 -4.86 7.90 10.54
CA GLU A 126 -6.13 8.61 10.72
C GLU A 126 -6.44 9.54 9.54
N ASN A 127 -5.45 10.31 9.06
CA ASN A 127 -5.61 11.17 7.88
C ASN A 127 -5.99 10.37 6.63
N LEU A 128 -5.37 9.19 6.45
CA LEU A 128 -5.70 8.27 5.37
C LEU A 128 -7.15 7.76 5.47
N ARG A 129 -7.57 7.31 6.66
CA ARG A 129 -8.95 6.88 6.91
C ARG A 129 -9.94 7.99 6.60
N GLN A 130 -9.67 9.20 7.06
CA GLN A 130 -10.55 10.36 6.82
C GLN A 130 -10.63 10.72 5.34
N ARG A 131 -9.50 10.73 4.62
CA ARG A 131 -9.50 11.07 3.18
C ARG A 131 -10.20 10.03 2.32
N LEU A 132 -10.06 8.76 2.70
CA LEU A 132 -10.66 7.64 1.99
C LEU A 132 -12.08 7.32 2.48
N LYS A 133 -12.54 7.97 3.55
CA LYS A 133 -13.93 7.89 4.02
C LYS A 133 -14.87 8.41 2.93
N GLY A 134 -15.85 7.58 2.57
CA GLY A 134 -16.76 7.88 1.46
C GLY A 134 -16.19 7.60 0.07
N ARG A 135 -14.92 7.17 -0.03
CA ARG A 135 -14.28 6.68 -1.27
C ARG A 135 -14.10 5.15 -1.25
N GLY A 136 -14.91 4.45 -0.44
CA GLY A 136 -14.94 2.98 -0.40
C GLY A 136 -14.16 2.31 0.73
N LEU A 137 -13.27 3.04 1.43
CA LEU A 137 -12.56 2.49 2.59
C LEU A 137 -13.48 2.44 3.82
N ARG A 138 -13.48 1.31 4.52
CA ARG A 138 -14.22 1.02 5.75
C ARG A 138 -13.28 0.69 6.90
#